data_AF-A0A6L6QDH7-F1
#
_entry.id   AF-A0A6L6QDH7-F1
#
_cell.length_a   1.000
_cell.length_b   1.000
_cell.length_c   1.000
_cell.angle_alpha   90.00
_cell.angle_beta   90.00
_cell.angle_gamma   90.00
#
_symmetry.space_group_name_H-M   'P 1'
#
loop_
_entity.id
_entity.type
_entity.pdbx_description
1 polymer ?
#
loop_
_entity_poly.entity_id
_entity_poly.type
_entity_poly.pdbx_seq_one_letter_code
_entity_poly.pdbx_strand_id
1 'polypeptide(L)'
;MALTFHRYNAELDKMDFFEQTKPGGIVTKQNYDEAAGVVDKAEDALAIALKDLDGAIHDREQDIGKSEFAGHPKFRAKMDEVTANLYTFAGDLGEAYRRMFSAQRQLIAFLQAHKELASVEGETIIFEDEANVAAVNGLLGRIVTAAKDVEALVNRQTALENAEFDKARKALKKS
;
A
#
# COMPACT_ATOMS: atom_id res chain seq x y z
N MET A 1 -5.02 -12.77 5.92
CA MET A 1 -5.04 -11.30 5.87
C MET A 1 -3.66 -10.72 5.62
N ALA A 2 -2.70 -10.83 6.56
CA ALA A 2 -1.31 -10.43 6.30
C ALA A 2 -0.68 -11.14 5.08
N LEU A 3 -0.98 -12.42 4.86
CA LEU A 3 -0.53 -13.20 3.69
C LEU A 3 -0.97 -12.63 2.33
N THR A 4 -2.17 -12.04 2.24
CA THR A 4 -2.69 -11.46 0.99
C THR A 4 -1.95 -10.16 0.65
N PHE A 5 -1.64 -9.34 1.65
CA PHE A 5 -0.86 -8.12 1.45
C PHE A 5 0.64 -8.36 1.28
N HIS A 6 1.21 -9.35 1.97
CA HIS A 6 2.57 -9.80 1.66
C HIS A 6 2.67 -10.33 0.23
N ARG A 7 1.62 -10.99 -0.27
CA ARG A 7 1.56 -11.42 -1.67
C ARG A 7 1.41 -10.23 -2.63
N TYR A 8 0.58 -9.23 -2.31
CA TYR A 8 0.46 -8.00 -3.10
C TYR A 8 1.77 -7.20 -3.14
N ASN A 9 2.42 -6.96 -2.00
CA ASN A 9 3.74 -6.31 -1.97
C ASN A 9 4.78 -7.14 -2.73
N ALA A 10 4.75 -8.47 -2.61
CA ALA A 10 5.61 -9.33 -3.42
C ALA A 10 5.25 -9.30 -4.92
N GLU A 11 4.00 -9.04 -5.30
CA GLU A 11 3.59 -8.86 -6.70
C GLU A 11 4.05 -7.50 -7.23
N LEU A 12 3.94 -6.41 -6.45
CA LEU A 12 4.53 -5.11 -6.78
C LEU A 12 6.05 -5.19 -6.94
N ASP A 13 6.74 -5.89 -6.03
CA ASP A 13 8.18 -6.12 -6.13
C ASP A 13 8.53 -6.98 -7.35
N LYS A 14 7.76 -8.04 -7.63
CA LYS A 14 7.96 -8.89 -8.84
C LYS A 14 7.66 -8.17 -10.15
N MET A 15 6.79 -7.16 -10.12
CA MET A 15 6.53 -6.30 -11.27
C MET A 15 7.64 -5.26 -11.47
N ASP A 16 8.70 -5.27 -10.63
CA ASP A 16 9.68 -4.19 -10.53
C ASP A 16 8.99 -2.83 -10.40
N PHE A 17 7.79 -2.76 -9.81
CA PHE A 17 6.97 -1.55 -9.82
C PHE A 17 7.71 -0.36 -9.20
N PHE A 18 8.36 -0.60 -8.05
CA PHE A 18 9.14 0.42 -7.39
C PHE A 18 10.38 0.79 -8.19
N GLU A 19 11.04 -0.13 -8.89
CA GLU A 19 12.17 0.18 -9.78
C GLU A 19 11.76 0.92 -11.06
N GLN A 20 10.64 0.53 -11.67
CA GLN A 20 10.08 1.19 -12.86
C GLN A 20 9.52 2.58 -12.54
N THR A 21 9.14 2.80 -11.28
CA THR A 21 8.73 4.13 -10.78
C THR A 21 9.87 4.88 -10.06
N LYS A 22 11.09 4.30 -9.95
CA LYS A 22 12.25 5.06 -9.52
C LYS A 22 12.58 6.10 -10.58
N PRO A 23 13.09 7.28 -10.17
CA PRO A 23 13.49 8.33 -11.09
C PRO A 23 14.36 7.81 -12.24
N GLY A 24 15.36 6.96 -11.99
CA GLY A 24 16.25 6.44 -13.03
C GLY A 24 15.57 5.62 -14.14
N GLY A 25 14.52 4.85 -13.81
CA GLY A 25 13.78 4.00 -14.76
C GLY A 25 12.76 4.74 -15.62
N ILE A 26 12.06 5.73 -15.04
CA ILE A 26 11.11 6.61 -15.76
C ILE A 26 11.86 7.49 -16.79
N VAL A 27 13.09 7.86 -16.47
CA VAL A 27 13.84 8.93 -17.13
C VAL A 27 14.70 8.43 -18.29
N THR A 28 15.40 7.32 -18.09
CA THR A 28 16.26 6.72 -19.12
C THR A 28 15.46 6.16 -20.30
N LYS A 29 14.19 5.80 -20.08
CA LYS A 29 13.31 5.27 -21.14
C LYS A 29 12.44 6.33 -21.82
N GLN A 30 12.26 7.52 -21.24
CA GLN A 30 11.29 8.55 -21.67
C GLN A 30 9.86 8.01 -21.94
N ASN A 31 9.55 6.80 -21.49
CA ASN A 31 8.27 6.14 -21.73
C ASN A 31 7.33 6.43 -20.57
N TYR A 32 6.99 7.71 -20.42
CA TYR A 32 6.07 8.19 -19.37
C TYR A 32 4.70 7.51 -19.46
N ASP A 33 4.29 7.10 -20.66
CA ASP A 33 3.05 6.36 -20.89
C ASP A 33 3.12 4.93 -20.34
N GLU A 34 4.27 4.24 -20.47
CA GLU A 34 4.50 2.94 -19.84
C GLU A 34 4.52 3.06 -18.30
N ALA A 35 5.19 4.08 -17.76
CA ALA A 35 5.19 4.34 -16.32
C ALA A 35 3.78 4.63 -15.78
N ALA A 36 2.97 5.40 -16.51
CA ALA A 36 1.57 5.63 -16.15
C ALA A 36 0.76 4.33 -16.17
N GLY A 37 0.92 3.51 -17.21
CA GLY A 37 0.25 2.21 -17.31
C GLY A 37 0.66 1.22 -16.22
N VAL A 38 1.87 1.33 -15.69
CA VAL A 38 2.34 0.54 -14.53
C VAL A 38 1.63 0.98 -13.25
N VAL A 39 1.43 2.30 -13.04
CA VAL A 39 0.62 2.82 -11.92
C VAL A 39 -0.84 2.38 -12.03
N ASP A 40 -1.43 2.39 -13.23
CA ASP A 40 -2.80 1.91 -13.44
C ASP A 40 -2.95 0.43 -13.08
N LYS A 41 -2.01 -0.42 -13.51
CA LYS A 41 -2.00 -1.85 -13.14
C LYS A 41 -1.86 -2.06 -11.63
N ALA A 42 -1.03 -1.27 -10.97
CA ALA A 42 -0.87 -1.34 -9.52
C ALA A 42 -2.15 -0.91 -8.78
N GLU A 43 -2.86 0.10 -9.29
CA GLU A 43 -4.16 0.51 -8.74
C GLU A 43 -5.24 -0.56 -8.94
N ASP A 44 -5.30 -1.19 -10.12
CA ASP A 44 -6.19 -2.32 -10.38
C ASP A 44 -5.90 -3.51 -9.45
N ALA A 45 -4.62 -3.83 -9.27
CA ALA A 45 -4.19 -4.89 -8.37
C ALA A 45 -4.54 -4.57 -6.90
N LEU A 46 -4.40 -3.30 -6.47
CA LEU A 46 -4.87 -2.86 -5.16
C LEU A 46 -6.38 -3.03 -5.02
N ALA A 47 -7.16 -2.64 -6.03
CA ALA A 47 -8.61 -2.77 -5.99
C ALA A 47 -9.05 -4.24 -5.84
N ILE A 48 -8.38 -5.16 -6.54
CA ILE A 48 -8.58 -6.60 -6.38
C ILE A 48 -8.21 -7.05 -4.97
N ALA A 49 -7.03 -6.66 -4.45
CA ALA A 49 -6.59 -7.04 -3.12
C ALA A 49 -7.53 -6.54 -2.01
N LEU A 50 -8.06 -5.32 -2.13
CA LEU A 50 -9.04 -4.76 -1.20
C LEU A 50 -10.38 -5.49 -1.27
N LYS A 51 -10.82 -5.91 -2.47
CA LYS A 51 -12.01 -6.73 -2.64
C LYS A 51 -11.85 -8.12 -2.04
N ASP A 52 -10.70 -8.76 -2.25
CA ASP A 52 -10.39 -10.07 -1.66
C ASP A 52 -10.30 -9.99 -0.13
N LEU A 53 -9.77 -8.89 0.40
CA LEU A 53 -9.76 -8.60 1.83
C LEU A 53 -11.17 -8.46 2.39
N ASP A 54 -12.02 -7.68 1.74
CA ASP A 54 -13.42 -7.49 2.12
C ASP A 54 -14.16 -8.84 2.15
N GLY A 55 -13.99 -9.65 1.12
CA GLY A 55 -14.52 -11.02 1.07
C GLY A 55 -14.00 -11.90 2.22
N ALA A 56 -12.71 -11.84 2.54
CA ALA A 56 -12.13 -12.60 3.65
C ALA A 56 -12.64 -12.14 5.02
N ILE A 57 -12.92 -10.84 5.20
CA ILE A 57 -13.55 -10.31 6.42
C ILE A 57 -14.98 -10.83 6.52
N HIS A 58 -15.74 -10.82 5.41
CA HIS A 58 -17.11 -11.31 5.37
C HIS A 58 -17.22 -12.82 5.67
N ASP A 59 -16.36 -13.64 5.06
CA ASP A 59 -16.31 -15.08 5.33
C ASP A 59 -16.02 -15.35 6.81
N ARG A 60 -15.09 -14.58 7.40
CA ARG A 60 -14.79 -14.65 8.83
C ARG A 60 -16.02 -14.29 9.68
N GLU A 61 -16.77 -13.26 9.33
CA GLU A 61 -18.01 -12.89 10.04
C GLU A 61 -19.03 -14.03 9.99
N GLN A 62 -19.18 -14.70 8.84
CA GLN A 62 -20.07 -15.85 8.71
C GLN A 62 -19.62 -17.04 9.58
N ASP A 63 -18.33 -17.34 9.62
CA ASP A 63 -17.78 -18.41 10.45
C ASP A 63 -17.97 -18.13 11.95
N ILE A 64 -17.76 -16.88 12.34
CA ILE A 64 -18.08 -16.37 13.68
C ILE A 64 -19.58 -16.54 13.95
N GLY A 65 -20.43 -16.22 12.97
CA GLY A 65 -21.87 -16.50 12.92
C GLY A 65 -22.25 -17.93 13.31
N LYS A 66 -21.53 -18.90 12.74
CA LYS A 66 -21.77 -20.34 12.87
C LYS A 66 -21.07 -20.99 14.08
N SER A 67 -20.20 -20.26 14.78
CA SER A 67 -19.46 -20.77 15.94
C SER A 67 -20.38 -21.17 17.10
N GLU A 68 -19.99 -22.21 17.84
CA GLU A 68 -20.64 -22.60 19.10
C GLU A 68 -20.67 -21.46 20.14
N PHE A 69 -19.74 -20.49 20.03
CA PHE A 69 -19.67 -19.34 20.94
C PHE A 69 -20.52 -18.15 20.50
N ALA A 70 -21.24 -18.27 19.38
CA ALA A 70 -21.99 -17.18 18.77
C ALA A 70 -23.00 -16.49 19.70
N GLY A 71 -23.60 -17.24 20.62
CA GLY A 71 -24.56 -16.72 21.60
C GLY A 71 -23.94 -16.03 22.80
N HIS A 72 -22.61 -16.05 22.97
CA HIS A 72 -21.95 -15.46 24.14
C HIS A 72 -21.62 -13.97 23.91
N PRO A 73 -22.19 -13.03 24.71
CA PRO A 73 -22.03 -11.60 24.48
C PRO A 73 -20.58 -11.11 24.51
N LYS A 74 -19.76 -11.64 25.42
CA LYS A 74 -18.34 -11.26 25.53
C LYS A 74 -17.52 -11.74 24.33
N PHE A 75 -17.84 -12.92 23.79
CA PHE A 75 -17.21 -13.44 22.59
C PHE A 75 -17.56 -12.56 21.39
N ARG A 76 -18.86 -12.22 21.24
CA ARG A 76 -19.32 -11.34 20.16
C ARG A 76 -18.70 -9.96 20.19
N ALA A 77 -18.74 -9.27 21.32
CA ALA A 77 -18.13 -7.95 21.45
C ALA A 77 -16.64 -7.94 21.04
N LYS A 78 -15.88 -8.98 21.41
CA LYS A 78 -14.47 -9.10 21.01
C LYS A 78 -14.32 -9.38 19.51
N MET A 79 -15.17 -10.21 18.93
CA MET A 79 -15.12 -10.51 17.50
C MET A 79 -15.51 -9.30 16.65
N ASP A 80 -16.51 -8.54 17.07
CA ASP A 80 -16.96 -7.31 16.42
C ASP A 80 -15.87 -6.24 16.47
N GLU A 81 -15.16 -6.09 17.60
CA GLU A 81 -13.99 -5.21 17.72
C GLU A 81 -12.89 -5.59 16.72
N VAL A 82 -12.58 -6.89 16.60
CA VAL A 82 -11.58 -7.36 15.63
C VAL A 82 -12.03 -7.07 14.20
N THR A 83 -13.29 -7.35 13.87
CA THR A 83 -13.86 -7.05 12.55
C THR A 83 -13.78 -5.56 12.21
N ALA A 84 -14.17 -4.69 13.15
CA ALA A 84 -14.09 -3.24 12.98
C ALA A 84 -12.64 -2.79 12.69
N ASN A 85 -11.67 -3.30 13.45
CA ASN A 85 -10.25 -2.99 13.23
C ASN A 85 -9.75 -3.44 11.85
N LEU A 86 -10.24 -4.57 11.34
CA LEU A 86 -9.88 -5.06 10.00
C LEU A 86 -10.44 -4.18 8.89
N TYR A 87 -11.70 -3.72 9.00
CA TYR A 87 -12.28 -2.76 8.06
C TYR A 87 -11.55 -1.40 8.12
N THR A 88 -11.20 -0.92 9.31
CA THR A 88 -10.39 0.30 9.45
C THR A 88 -9.04 0.13 8.77
N PHE A 89 -8.33 -0.98 9.02
CA PHE A 89 -7.06 -1.27 8.36
C PHE A 89 -7.19 -1.30 6.83
N ALA A 90 -8.22 -1.97 6.30
CA ALA A 90 -8.51 -2.02 4.87
C ALA A 90 -8.68 -0.61 4.26
N GLY A 91 -9.46 0.24 4.93
CA GLY A 91 -9.72 1.62 4.52
C GLY A 91 -8.47 2.47 4.52
N ASP A 92 -7.76 2.49 5.65
CA ASP A 92 -6.54 3.29 5.85
C ASP A 92 -5.45 2.89 4.84
N LEU A 93 -5.29 1.59 4.60
CA LEU A 93 -4.31 1.08 3.65
C LEU A 93 -4.66 1.45 2.21
N GLY A 94 -5.92 1.27 1.82
CA GLY A 94 -6.41 1.66 0.51
C GLY A 94 -6.20 3.16 0.24
N GLU A 95 -6.45 4.01 1.24
CA GLU A 95 -6.20 5.44 1.13
C GLU A 95 -4.70 5.76 1.01
N ALA A 96 -3.84 5.11 1.80
CA ALA A 96 -2.40 5.33 1.75
C ALA A 96 -1.81 5.00 0.37
N TYR A 97 -2.18 3.87 -0.23
CA TYR A 97 -1.75 3.54 -1.60
C TYR A 97 -2.32 4.51 -2.65
N ARG A 98 -3.59 4.93 -2.53
CA ARG A 98 -4.15 5.93 -3.46
C ARG A 98 -3.39 7.25 -3.40
N ARG A 99 -2.98 7.70 -2.21
CA ARG A 99 -2.11 8.89 -2.06
C ARG A 99 -0.76 8.69 -2.76
N MET A 100 -0.16 7.51 -2.62
CA MET A 100 1.09 7.16 -3.28
C MET A 100 0.95 7.17 -4.81
N PHE A 101 -0.07 6.50 -5.36
CA PHE A 101 -0.34 6.48 -6.81
C PHE A 101 -0.63 7.88 -7.36
N SER A 102 -1.40 8.69 -6.62
CA SER A 102 -1.65 10.09 -7.00
C SER A 102 -0.36 10.90 -7.07
N ALA A 103 0.55 10.73 -6.10
CA ALA A 103 1.84 11.43 -6.10
C ALA A 103 2.74 10.97 -7.25
N GLN A 104 2.73 9.66 -7.56
CA GLN A 104 3.46 9.10 -8.72
C GLN A 104 2.91 9.63 -10.04
N ARG A 105 1.59 9.69 -10.23
CA ARG A 105 0.98 10.29 -11.43
C ARG A 105 1.34 11.76 -11.59
N GLN A 106 1.37 12.53 -10.51
CA GLN A 106 1.79 13.93 -10.55
C GLN A 106 3.26 14.05 -10.97
N LEU A 107 4.14 13.18 -10.48
CA LEU A 107 5.54 13.14 -10.91
C LEU A 107 5.67 12.80 -12.40
N ILE A 108 5.01 11.74 -12.86
CA ILE A 108 5.05 11.32 -14.27
C ILE A 108 4.54 12.46 -15.18
N ALA A 109 3.39 13.06 -14.84
CA ALA A 109 2.83 14.16 -15.61
C ALA A 109 3.75 15.39 -15.63
N PHE A 110 4.38 15.72 -14.49
CA PHE A 110 5.35 16.81 -14.42
C PHE A 110 6.54 16.55 -15.33
N LEU A 111 7.14 15.36 -15.26
CA LEU A 111 8.29 14.98 -16.08
C LEU A 111 7.94 14.96 -17.57
N GLN A 112 6.76 14.46 -17.93
CA GLN A 112 6.29 14.46 -19.32
C GLN A 112 6.10 15.87 -19.87
N ALA A 113 5.57 16.79 -19.06
CA ALA A 113 5.36 18.19 -19.44
C ALA A 113 6.68 18.98 -19.58
N HIS A 114 7.71 18.62 -18.81
CA HIS A 114 9.00 19.34 -18.77
C HIS A 114 10.14 18.56 -19.42
N LYS A 115 9.83 17.51 -20.20
CA LYS A 115 10.83 16.61 -20.80
C LYS A 115 11.84 17.33 -21.72
N GLU A 116 11.42 18.43 -22.35
CA GLU A 116 12.26 19.23 -23.24
C GLU A 116 13.20 20.18 -22.48
N LEU A 117 12.94 20.41 -21.19
CA LEU A 117 13.70 21.26 -20.28
C LEU A 117 14.62 20.45 -19.35
N ALA A 118 14.68 19.14 -19.57
CA ALA A 118 15.43 18.20 -18.77
C ALA A 118 16.51 17.54 -19.64
N SER A 119 17.74 17.48 -19.14
CA SER A 119 18.76 16.59 -19.67
C SER A 119 18.84 15.33 -18.81
N VAL A 120 19.23 14.22 -19.43
CA VAL A 120 19.39 12.93 -18.76
C VAL A 120 20.86 12.56 -18.79
N GLU A 121 21.47 12.48 -17.61
CA GLU A 121 22.83 12.00 -17.44
C GLU A 121 22.80 10.68 -16.65
N GLY A 122 22.94 9.56 -17.39
CA GLY A 122 22.76 8.23 -16.82
C GLY A 122 21.35 8.07 -16.26
N GLU A 123 21.24 7.81 -14.95
CA GLU A 123 19.97 7.64 -14.23
C GLU A 123 19.46 8.94 -13.56
N THR A 124 20.10 10.08 -13.84
CA THR A 124 19.78 11.36 -13.19
C THR A 124 19.07 12.30 -14.16
N ILE A 125 17.96 12.90 -13.71
CA ILE A 125 17.37 14.05 -14.40
C ILE A 125 18.08 15.29 -13.93
N ILE A 126 18.59 16.07 -14.88
CA ILE A 126 19.14 17.38 -14.62
C ILE A 126 18.18 18.40 -15.23
N PHE A 127 17.71 19.31 -14.40
CA PHE A 127 17.02 20.51 -14.85
C PHE A 127 17.98 21.68 -14.70
N GLU A 128 18.02 22.55 -15.71
CA GLU A 128 18.77 23.81 -15.62
C GLU A 128 18.09 24.82 -14.69
N ASP A 129 16.76 24.74 -14.57
CA ASP A 129 15.95 25.61 -13.72
C ASP A 129 15.77 25.02 -12.30
N GLU A 130 16.23 25.76 -11.29
CA GLU A 130 16.07 25.42 -9.87
C GLU A 130 14.60 25.24 -9.46
N ALA A 131 13.65 25.93 -10.10
CA ALA A 131 12.23 25.77 -9.82
C ALA A 131 11.74 24.37 -10.19
N ASN A 132 12.22 23.81 -11.30
CA ASN A 132 11.89 22.45 -11.73
C ASN A 132 12.51 21.40 -10.82
N VAL A 133 13.75 21.62 -10.37
CA VAL A 133 14.42 20.77 -9.37
C VAL A 133 13.62 20.74 -8.07
N ALA A 134 13.20 21.91 -7.57
CA ALA A 134 12.40 22.02 -6.35
C ALA A 134 11.03 21.32 -6.48
N ALA A 135 10.37 21.46 -7.63
CA ALA A 135 9.09 20.81 -7.91
C ALA A 135 9.21 19.27 -7.90
N VAL A 136 10.20 18.72 -8.61
CA VAL A 136 10.45 17.27 -8.65
C VAL A 136 10.81 16.73 -7.26
N ASN A 137 11.68 17.41 -6.53
CA ASN A 137 12.03 17.00 -5.16
C ASN A 137 10.83 17.04 -4.23
N GLY A 138 9.94 18.02 -4.37
CA GLY A 138 8.68 18.07 -3.62
C GLY A 138 7.76 16.89 -3.92
N LEU A 139 7.63 16.50 -5.20
CA LEU A 139 6.83 15.34 -5.62
C LEU A 139 7.44 14.02 -5.14
N LEU A 140 8.75 13.85 -5.24
CA LEU A 140 9.47 12.69 -4.71
C LEU A 140 9.32 12.59 -3.19
N GLY A 141 9.41 13.71 -2.48
CA GLY A 141 9.16 13.77 -1.04
C GLY A 141 7.77 13.25 -0.67
N ARG A 142 6.74 13.64 -1.43
CA ARG A 142 5.36 13.14 -1.23
C ARG A 142 5.24 11.64 -1.44
N ILE A 143 5.87 11.09 -2.49
CA ILE A 143 5.88 9.65 -2.75
C ILE A 143 6.54 8.90 -1.59
N VAL A 144 7.70 9.38 -1.12
CA VAL A 144 8.42 8.77 0.01
C VAL A 144 7.60 8.83 1.30
N THR A 145 6.93 9.95 1.58
CA THR A 145 6.04 10.04 2.74
C THR A 145 4.88 9.07 2.63
N ALA A 146 4.21 8.99 1.48
CA ALA A 146 3.10 8.05 1.28
C ALA A 146 3.55 6.59 1.40
N ALA A 147 4.73 6.24 0.88
CA ALA A 147 5.29 4.90 1.03
C ALA A 147 5.57 4.54 2.50
N LYS A 148 6.10 5.49 3.29
CA LYS A 148 6.29 5.31 4.74
C LYS A 148 4.97 5.14 5.49
N ASP A 149 3.91 5.83 5.07
CA ASP A 149 2.58 5.66 5.67
C ASP A 149 2.05 4.25 5.42
N VAL A 150 2.19 3.74 4.20
CA VAL A 150 1.83 2.35 3.85
C VAL A 150 2.61 1.36 4.73
N GLU A 151 3.94 1.51 4.80
CA GLU A 151 4.79 0.65 5.61
C GLU A 151 4.41 0.69 7.10
N ALA A 152 4.16 1.89 7.63
CA ALA A 152 3.74 2.08 9.02
C ALA A 152 2.40 1.41 9.33
N LEU A 153 1.43 1.44 8.41
CA LEU A 153 0.14 0.76 8.56
C LEU A 153 0.31 -0.76 8.60
N VAL A 154 1.09 -1.32 7.66
CA VAL A 154 1.37 -2.77 7.60
C VAL A 154 2.10 -3.24 8.87
N ASN A 155 3.09 -2.48 9.32
CA ASN A 155 3.85 -2.79 10.53
C ASN A 155 2.98 -2.71 11.78
N ARG A 156 2.10 -1.71 11.88
CA ARG A 156 1.14 -1.58 12.99
C ARG A 156 0.19 -2.78 13.05
N GLN A 157 -0.35 -3.20 11.91
CA GLN A 157 -1.24 -4.36 11.84
C GLN A 157 -0.52 -5.64 12.24
N THR A 158 0.70 -5.84 11.74
CA THR A 158 1.55 -7.00 12.12
C THR A 158 1.82 -7.03 13.62
N ALA A 159 2.11 -5.88 14.23
CA ALA A 159 2.35 -5.78 15.66
C ALA A 159 1.09 -6.11 16.50
N LEU A 160 -0.09 -5.66 16.04
CA LEU A 160 -1.37 -6.00 16.67
C LEU A 160 -1.64 -7.51 16.61
N GLU A 161 -1.44 -8.14 15.46
CA GLU A 161 -1.62 -9.58 15.28
C GLU A 161 -0.67 -10.38 16.21
N ASN A 162 0.61 -10.02 16.24
CA ASN A 162 1.60 -10.66 17.10
C ASN A 162 1.26 -10.52 18.59
N ALA A 163 0.79 -9.35 19.01
CA ALA A 163 0.38 -9.11 20.40
C ALA A 163 -0.83 -9.98 20.81
N GLU A 164 -1.81 -10.15 19.92
CA GLU A 164 -2.96 -11.03 20.18
C GLU A 164 -2.54 -12.51 20.21
N PHE A 165 -1.64 -12.95 19.32
CA PHE A 165 -1.06 -14.31 19.36
C PHE A 165 -0.33 -14.58 20.68
N ASP A 166 0.49 -13.64 21.16
CA ASP A 166 1.21 -13.78 22.42
C ASP A 166 0.27 -13.84 23.63
N LYS A 167 -0.81 -13.05 23.62
CA LYS A 167 -1.85 -13.12 24.66
C LYS A 167 -2.53 -14.49 24.66
N ALA A 168 -2.93 -15.00 23.49
CA ALA A 168 -3.55 -16.31 23.36
C ALA A 168 -2.61 -17.44 23.85
N ARG A 169 -1.32 -17.37 23.47
CA ARG A 169 -0.30 -18.33 23.92
C ARG A 169 -0.09 -18.30 25.44
N LYS A 170 -0.11 -17.12 26.06
CA LYS A 170 0.01 -16.98 27.53
C LYS A 170 -1.24 -17.48 28.26
N ALA A 171 -2.42 -17.33 27.69
CA ALA A 171 -3.67 -17.84 28.27
C ALA A 171 -3.68 -19.39 28.28
N LEU A 172 -3.27 -20.02 27.18
CA LEU A 172 -3.17 -21.48 27.05
C LEU A 172 -2.12 -22.13 27.97
N LYS A 173 -1.09 -21.39 28.38
CA LYS A 173 -0.09 -21.86 29.36
C LYS A 173 -0.55 -21.78 30.82
N LYS A 174 -1.68 -21.09 31.08
CA LYS A 174 -2.23 -20.88 32.43
C LYS A 174 -3.50 -21.72 32.69
N SER A 175 -4.05 -22.37 31.66
CA SER A 175 -5.12 -23.38 31.76
C SER A 175 -4.51 -24.77 31.86
#